data_AF-A0A8H7DK12-F1
#
_entry.id   AF-A0A8H7DK12-F1
#
_cell.length_a   1.000
_cell.length_b   1.000
_cell.length_c   1.000
_cell.angle_alpha   90.00
_cell.angle_beta   90.00
_cell.angle_gamma   90.00
#
_symmetry.space_group_name_H-M   'P 1'
#
loop_
_entity.id
_entity.type
_entity.pdbx_description
1 polymer ?
#
loop_
_entity_poly.entity_id
_entity_poly.type
_entity_poly.pdbx_seq_one_letter_code
_entity_poly.pdbx_strand_id
1 'polypeptide(L)'
;MVRSTRSSLAVIDSFQAFSYRELFFGGTTFCCCLRVRLGVMIMSVLGMLFAGLLAILLWFELSTSTGMSHEERAIFVVAGLVETFLFVASILGFVGAVVRKQLFVQIYAYFIYFHFILNLGVAIFLLYELIHVSTTDQVKACQDAIQNTGAQDQCTGIFKVGLGIYGAVAGVVLLVELYGAIIVARYLNQIQREKRNTRASRMSQGAFKMGPPAGGRYSTIKDQDHDDIPLRANYAPAHGQDEFDPYGEVAGPDYRGSSYSAYDGMPMSADLEHGHAKLDSVDSAHHENINNA
;
A
#
# COMPACT_ATOMS: atom_id res chain seq x y z
N MET A 1 -3.35 25.03 10.33
CA MET A 1 -2.20 24.16 9.98
C MET A 1 -2.68 22.76 9.54
N VAL A 2 -3.56 22.66 8.52
CA VAL A 2 -4.21 21.38 8.09
C VAL A 2 -4.25 21.23 6.56
N ARG A 3 -3.43 21.99 5.82
CA ARG A 3 -3.44 21.96 4.33
C ARG A 3 -2.33 21.11 3.71
N SER A 4 -1.41 20.54 4.50
CA SER A 4 -0.19 19.90 3.98
C SER A 4 -0.27 18.38 3.82
N THR A 5 -1.43 17.74 4.00
CA THR A 5 -1.60 16.29 3.84
C THR A 5 -2.20 15.86 2.50
N ARG A 6 -2.69 16.79 1.67
CA ARG A 6 -3.26 16.43 0.35
C ARG A 6 -2.20 16.11 -0.71
N SER A 7 -1.00 16.67 -0.62
CA SER A 7 0.03 16.48 -1.65
C SER A 7 0.70 15.11 -1.60
N SER A 8 0.88 14.51 -0.42
CA SER A 8 1.40 13.13 -0.30
C SER A 8 0.45 12.06 -0.83
N LEU A 9 -0.83 12.40 -1.03
CA LEU A 9 -1.83 11.47 -1.56
C LEU A 9 -1.71 11.27 -3.09
N ALA A 10 -1.23 12.28 -3.83
CA ALA A 10 -1.13 12.23 -5.29
C ALA A 10 0.00 11.33 -5.79
N VAL A 11 1.13 11.25 -5.08
CA VAL A 11 2.26 10.38 -5.44
C VAL A 11 1.90 8.89 -5.26
N ILE A 12 0.93 8.58 -4.40
CA ILE A 12 0.46 7.21 -4.15
C ILE A 12 -0.47 6.73 -5.27
N ASP A 13 -1.24 7.62 -5.89
CA ASP A 13 -2.17 7.26 -6.97
C ASP A 13 -1.44 6.93 -8.29
N SER A 14 -0.28 7.53 -8.56
CA SER A 14 0.52 7.25 -9.76
C SER A 14 1.08 5.82 -9.83
N PHE A 15 1.17 5.11 -8.71
CA PHE A 15 1.62 3.71 -8.68
C PHE A 15 0.49 2.68 -8.94
N GLN A 16 -0.77 3.11 -9.12
CA GLN A 16 -1.91 2.21 -9.32
C GLN A 16 -2.12 1.74 -10.77
N ALA A 17 -1.34 2.21 -11.74
CA ALA A 17 -1.60 1.95 -13.17
C ALA A 17 -0.90 0.72 -13.79
N PHE A 18 -0.07 -0.01 -13.05
CA PHE A 18 0.52 -1.24 -13.59
C PHE A 18 -0.41 -2.45 -13.35
N SER A 19 -1.15 -2.82 -14.40
CA SER A 19 -2.04 -3.98 -14.45
C SER A 19 -1.28 -5.31 -14.49
N TYR A 20 -0.58 -5.66 -13.40
CA TYR A 20 -0.10 -7.04 -13.13
C TYR A 20 -1.22 -7.96 -12.61
N ARG A 21 -2.47 -7.47 -12.63
CA ARG A 21 -3.65 -8.14 -12.08
C ARG A 21 -4.04 -9.38 -12.88
N GLU A 22 -3.83 -9.35 -14.18
CA GLU A 22 -4.23 -10.47 -15.06
C GLU A 22 -3.16 -11.56 -15.15
N LEU A 23 -1.88 -11.20 -15.06
CA LEU A 23 -0.80 -12.16 -15.34
C LEU A 23 -0.58 -13.22 -14.26
N PHE A 24 -1.04 -13.00 -13.03
CA PHE A 24 -0.81 -13.93 -11.92
C PHE A 24 -2.08 -14.42 -11.20
N PHE A 25 -3.25 -13.76 -11.35
CA PHE A 25 -4.43 -14.04 -10.51
C PHE A 25 -5.79 -13.79 -11.16
N GLY A 26 -6.05 -14.45 -12.29
CA GLY A 26 -7.41 -14.63 -12.81
C GLY A 26 -8.27 -15.61 -11.99
N GLY A 27 -7.70 -16.30 -11.00
CA GLY A 27 -8.43 -17.21 -10.11
C GLY A 27 -8.85 -16.53 -8.80
N THR A 28 -10.12 -16.64 -8.43
CA THR A 28 -10.69 -16.18 -7.13
C THR A 28 -10.07 -16.89 -5.90
N THR A 29 -9.17 -17.84 -6.13
CA THR A 29 -8.41 -18.58 -5.12
C THR A 29 -6.92 -18.46 -5.40
N PHE A 30 -6.23 -17.69 -4.56
CA PHE A 30 -4.78 -17.62 -4.59
C PHE A 30 -4.24 -18.89 -3.90
N CYS A 31 -3.63 -19.79 -4.68
CA CYS A 31 -2.79 -20.93 -4.27
C CYS A 31 -3.01 -21.44 -2.82
N CYS A 32 -4.04 -22.27 -2.62
CA CYS A 32 -4.19 -23.21 -1.48
C CYS A 32 -4.28 -22.63 -0.04
N CYS A 33 -5.31 -21.82 0.27
CA CYS A 33 -5.76 -21.52 1.65
C CYS A 33 -4.90 -20.55 2.51
N LEU A 34 -3.80 -19.99 1.99
CA LEU A 34 -2.99 -19.06 2.77
C LEU A 34 -3.65 -17.67 2.85
N ARG A 35 -4.23 -17.34 4.00
CA ARG A 35 -4.72 -15.98 4.28
C ARG A 35 -3.55 -15.01 4.08
N VAL A 36 -3.77 -13.90 3.39
CA VAL A 36 -2.84 -12.75 3.21
C VAL A 36 -2.13 -12.34 4.51
N ARG A 37 -2.80 -12.57 5.65
CA ARG A 37 -2.26 -12.36 7.01
C ARG A 37 -1.03 -13.21 7.33
N LEU A 38 -0.95 -14.46 6.87
CA LEU A 38 0.21 -15.32 7.11
C LEU A 38 1.45 -14.82 6.36
N GLY A 39 1.26 -14.26 5.16
CA GLY A 39 2.34 -13.66 4.38
C GLY A 39 3.00 -12.49 5.13
N VAL A 40 2.20 -11.60 5.72
CA VAL A 40 2.71 -10.49 6.53
C VAL A 40 3.45 -11.00 7.77
N MET A 41 2.93 -12.03 8.46
CA MET A 41 3.61 -12.62 9.63
C MET A 41 4.98 -13.19 9.27
N ILE A 42 5.08 -14.00 8.22
CA ILE A 42 6.34 -14.61 7.79
C ILE A 42 7.33 -13.52 7.37
N MET A 43 6.87 -12.54 6.60
CA MET A 43 7.73 -11.43 6.17
C MET A 43 8.21 -10.56 7.32
N SER A 44 7.37 -10.30 8.33
CA SER A 44 7.81 -9.55 9.51
C SER A 44 8.83 -10.33 10.35
N VAL A 45 8.73 -11.66 10.45
CA VAL A 45 9.73 -12.48 11.14
C VAL A 45 11.05 -12.49 10.38
N LEU A 46 11.00 -12.69 9.05
CA LEU A 46 12.21 -12.63 8.22
C LEU A 46 12.85 -11.24 8.28
N GLY A 47 12.04 -10.18 8.14
CA GLY A 47 12.49 -8.79 8.27
C GLY A 47 13.14 -8.51 9.62
N MET A 48 12.57 -9.01 10.71
CA MET A 48 13.16 -8.88 12.05
C MET A 48 14.52 -9.58 12.17
N LEU A 49 14.66 -10.80 11.62
CA LEU A 49 15.92 -11.56 11.66
C LEU A 49 17.01 -10.88 10.83
N PHE A 50 16.70 -10.51 9.58
CA PHE A 50 17.66 -9.85 8.70
C PHE A 50 18.03 -8.46 9.23
N ALA A 51 17.04 -7.66 9.63
CA ALA A 51 17.30 -6.32 10.15
C ALA A 51 18.05 -6.33 11.46
N GLY A 52 17.67 -7.23 12.38
CA GLY A 52 18.39 -7.39 13.64
C GLY A 52 19.85 -7.76 13.43
N LEU A 53 20.13 -8.71 12.53
CA LEU A 53 21.49 -9.16 12.23
C LEU A 53 22.31 -8.07 11.53
N LEU A 54 21.75 -7.40 10.51
CA LEU A 54 22.43 -6.31 9.80
C LEU A 54 22.69 -5.11 10.71
N ALA A 55 21.74 -4.74 11.59
CA ALA A 55 21.93 -3.67 12.54
C ALA A 55 23.10 -3.98 13.48
N ILE A 56 23.16 -5.20 14.04
CA ILE A 56 24.26 -5.62 14.92
C ILE A 56 25.61 -5.53 14.18
N LEU A 57 25.68 -6.01 12.94
CA LEU A 57 26.91 -5.94 12.12
C LEU A 57 27.33 -4.49 11.84
N LEU A 58 26.39 -3.62 11.46
CA LEU A 58 26.68 -2.20 11.18
C LEU A 58 27.17 -1.46 12.43
N TRP A 59 26.52 -1.68 13.58
CA TRP A 59 26.95 -1.07 14.84
C TRP A 59 28.30 -1.62 15.32
N PHE A 60 28.56 -2.91 15.10
CA PHE A 60 29.85 -3.51 15.41
C PHE A 60 30.96 -2.89 14.56
N GLU A 61 30.78 -2.83 13.23
CA GLU A 61 31.75 -2.23 12.30
C GLU A 61 32.02 -0.75 12.63
N LEU A 62 30.96 0.00 12.95
CA LEU A 62 31.05 1.39 13.38
C LEU A 62 31.84 1.56 14.69
N SER A 63 31.80 0.57 15.58
CA SER A 63 32.53 0.60 16.86
C SER A 63 34.00 0.20 16.73
N THR A 64 34.32 -0.69 15.78
CA THR A 64 35.68 -1.17 15.56
C THR A 64 36.48 -0.26 14.64
N SER A 65 35.82 0.47 13.75
CA SER A 65 36.48 1.37 12.81
C SER A 65 36.74 2.76 13.43
N THR A 66 37.87 2.92 14.12
CA THR A 66 38.29 4.21 14.68
C THR A 66 39.01 5.12 13.68
N GLY A 67 39.37 4.61 12.50
CA GLY A 67 40.24 5.30 11.53
C GLY A 67 39.56 5.81 10.24
N MET A 68 38.25 5.61 10.09
CA MET A 68 37.51 6.06 8.90
C MET A 68 37.36 7.58 8.85
N SER A 69 37.21 8.11 7.64
CA SER A 69 36.90 9.53 7.43
C SER A 69 35.53 9.88 8.04
N HIS A 70 35.33 11.17 8.36
CA HIS A 70 34.06 11.64 8.92
C HIS A 70 32.87 11.38 7.97
N GLU A 71 33.11 11.35 6.66
CA GLU A 71 32.08 11.12 5.64
C GLU A 71 31.61 9.67 5.62
N GLU A 72 32.56 8.72 5.61
CA GLU A 72 32.24 7.28 5.66
C GLU A 72 31.47 6.94 6.94
N ARG A 73 31.91 7.48 8.08
CA ARG A 73 31.26 7.27 9.37
C ARG A 73 29.80 7.73 9.35
N ALA A 74 29.50 8.84 8.69
CA ALA A 74 28.13 9.35 8.60
C ALA A 74 27.22 8.37 7.83
N ILE A 75 27.71 7.76 6.75
CA ILE A 75 26.95 6.78 5.95
C ILE A 75 26.64 5.54 6.78
N PHE A 76 27.61 5.00 7.53
CA PHE A 76 27.39 3.85 8.41
C PHE A 76 26.36 4.15 9.53
N VAL A 77 26.40 5.36 10.10
CA VAL A 77 25.41 5.78 11.10
C VAL A 77 24.00 5.84 10.50
N VAL A 78 23.86 6.44 9.31
CA VAL A 78 22.55 6.52 8.62
C VAL A 78 22.04 5.13 8.27
N ALA A 79 22.90 4.25 7.74
CA ALA A 79 22.54 2.87 7.44
C ALA A 79 22.07 2.12 8.71
N GLY A 80 22.81 2.23 9.82
CA GLY A 80 22.45 1.62 11.09
C GLY A 80 21.11 2.13 11.64
N LEU A 81 20.81 3.43 11.47
CA LEU A 81 19.53 4.01 11.84
C LEU A 81 18.39 3.47 10.96
N VAL A 82 18.56 3.43 9.65
CA VAL A 82 17.55 2.89 8.70
C VAL A 82 17.24 1.43 9.04
N GLU A 83 18.25 0.61 9.31
CA GLU A 83 18.08 -0.79 9.68
C GLU A 83 17.37 -0.95 11.03
N THR A 84 17.69 -0.09 12.00
CA THR A 84 16.99 -0.06 13.30
C THR A 84 15.51 0.32 13.13
N PHE A 85 15.21 1.27 12.25
CA PHE A 85 13.83 1.62 11.91
C PHE A 85 13.11 0.45 11.21
N LEU A 86 13.79 -0.31 10.36
CA LEU A 86 13.22 -1.50 9.72
C LEU A 86 12.90 -2.60 10.74
N PHE A 87 13.78 -2.79 11.73
CA PHE A 87 13.54 -3.71 12.84
C PHE A 87 12.28 -3.31 13.63
N VAL A 88 12.14 -2.03 13.98
CA VAL A 88 10.94 -1.51 14.66
C VAL A 88 9.70 -1.64 13.77
N ALA A 89 9.80 -1.33 12.48
CA ALA A 89 8.71 -1.50 11.54
C ALA A 89 8.27 -2.98 11.45
N SER A 90 9.21 -3.92 11.47
CA SER A 90 8.93 -5.36 11.48
C SER A 90 8.16 -5.80 12.73
N ILE A 91 8.51 -5.24 13.91
CA ILE A 91 7.71 -5.44 15.13
C ILE A 91 6.28 -4.91 14.94
N LEU A 92 6.13 -3.71 14.38
CA LEU A 92 4.80 -3.12 14.13
C LEU A 92 3.98 -3.92 13.11
N GLY A 93 4.62 -4.49 12.08
CA GLY A 93 3.99 -5.39 11.12
C GLY A 93 3.48 -6.67 11.79
N PHE A 94 4.31 -7.27 12.64
CA PHE A 94 3.95 -8.46 13.42
C PHE A 94 2.79 -8.17 14.37
N VAL A 95 2.88 -7.11 15.18
CA VAL A 95 1.81 -6.68 16.10
C VAL A 95 0.54 -6.32 15.33
N GLY A 96 0.65 -5.61 14.20
CA GLY A 96 -0.49 -5.24 13.36
C GLY A 96 -1.25 -6.46 12.83
N ALA A 97 -0.52 -7.52 12.48
CA ALA A 97 -1.09 -8.78 12.05
C ALA A 97 -1.78 -9.55 13.19
N VAL A 98 -1.29 -9.43 14.45
CA VAL A 98 -1.93 -10.01 15.64
C VAL A 98 -3.18 -9.24 16.06
N VAL A 99 -3.07 -7.92 16.22
CA VAL A 99 -4.13 -7.05 16.80
C VAL A 99 -5.25 -6.78 15.78
N ARG A 100 -5.07 -7.15 14.50
CA ARG A 100 -6.03 -6.94 13.40
C ARG A 100 -6.43 -5.46 13.23
N LYS A 101 -5.56 -4.54 13.63
CA LYS A 101 -5.78 -3.09 13.48
C LYS A 101 -5.15 -2.61 12.18
N GLN A 102 -5.99 -2.15 11.26
CA GLN A 102 -5.59 -1.73 9.91
C GLN A 102 -4.51 -0.64 9.91
N LEU A 103 -4.58 0.31 10.85
CA LEU A 103 -3.70 1.49 10.85
C LEU A 103 -2.22 1.11 10.99
N PHE A 104 -1.91 0.07 11.79
CA PHE A 104 -0.53 -0.41 11.95
C PHE A 104 0.02 -0.99 10.65
N VAL A 105 -0.79 -1.77 9.93
CA VAL A 105 -0.37 -2.36 8.65
C VAL A 105 -0.17 -1.28 7.58
N GLN A 106 -0.97 -0.20 7.62
CA GLN A 106 -0.79 0.93 6.72
C GLN A 106 0.51 1.69 6.98
N ILE A 107 0.87 1.93 8.25
CA ILE A 107 2.15 2.57 8.59
C ILE A 107 3.31 1.68 8.15
N TYR A 108 3.26 0.38 8.48
CA TYR A 108 4.25 -0.60 8.04
C TYR A 108 4.46 -0.61 6.52
N ALA A 109 3.37 -0.48 5.75
CA ALA A 109 3.43 -0.39 4.30
C ALA A 109 4.31 0.76 3.78
N TYR A 110 4.12 1.95 4.35
CA TYR A 110 4.90 3.12 3.95
C TYR A 110 6.38 2.93 4.27
N PHE A 111 6.70 2.33 5.42
CA PHE A 111 8.08 2.04 5.79
C PHE A 111 8.74 1.03 4.85
N ILE A 112 8.09 -0.10 4.55
CA ILE A 112 8.61 -1.09 3.60
C ILE A 112 8.83 -0.46 2.23
N TYR A 113 7.90 0.38 1.77
CA TYR A 113 8.03 1.03 0.47
C TYR A 113 9.19 2.01 0.44
N PHE A 114 9.32 2.87 1.44
CA PHE A 114 10.45 3.80 1.56
C PHE A 114 11.79 3.06 1.65
N HIS A 115 11.83 1.98 2.45
CA HIS A 115 13.01 1.14 2.59
C HIS A 115 13.42 0.48 1.28
N PHE A 116 12.46 -0.08 0.54
CA PHE A 116 12.71 -0.66 -0.78
C PHE A 116 13.35 0.35 -1.75
N ILE A 117 12.86 1.59 -1.79
CA ILE A 117 13.43 2.63 -2.65
C ILE A 117 14.85 3.00 -2.22
N LEU A 118 15.11 3.10 -0.91
CA LEU A 118 16.46 3.34 -0.39
C LEU A 118 17.41 2.19 -0.74
N ASN A 119 17.01 0.94 -0.49
CA ASN A 119 17.82 -0.23 -0.79
C ASN A 119 18.08 -0.38 -2.29
N LEU A 120 17.09 -0.07 -3.14
CA LEU A 120 17.29 -0.03 -4.58
C LEU A 120 18.32 1.03 -4.98
N GLY A 121 18.23 2.23 -4.40
CA GLY A 121 19.20 3.31 -4.64
C GLY A 121 20.61 2.93 -4.21
N VAL A 122 20.76 2.37 -3.01
CA VAL A 122 22.04 1.91 -2.46
C VAL A 122 22.61 0.77 -3.30
N ALA A 123 21.80 -0.21 -3.69
CA ALA A 123 22.25 -1.33 -4.54
C ALA A 123 22.72 -0.85 -5.91
N ILE A 124 22.02 0.08 -6.54
CA ILE A 124 22.43 0.69 -7.82
C ILE A 124 23.73 1.48 -7.65
N PHE A 125 23.82 2.30 -6.60
CA PHE A 125 25.01 3.10 -6.31
C PHE A 125 26.24 2.22 -6.05
N LEU A 126 26.12 1.22 -5.18
CA LEU A 126 27.22 0.29 -4.88
C LEU A 126 27.62 -0.54 -6.11
N LEU A 127 26.64 -0.97 -6.92
CA LEU A 127 26.95 -1.66 -8.17
C LEU A 127 27.69 -0.73 -9.14
N TYR A 128 27.29 0.54 -9.24
CA TYR A 128 27.98 1.54 -10.05
C TYR A 128 29.42 1.76 -9.58
N GLU A 129 29.64 1.97 -8.28
CA GLU A 129 30.97 2.13 -7.70
C GLU A 129 31.83 0.89 -7.94
N LEU A 130 31.30 -0.32 -7.69
CA LEU A 130 32.02 -1.56 -7.94
C LEU A 130 32.42 -1.72 -9.41
N ILE A 131 31.53 -1.38 -10.35
CA ILE A 131 31.85 -1.43 -11.78
C ILE A 131 32.89 -0.36 -12.12
N HIS A 132 32.74 0.87 -11.64
CA HIS A 132 33.65 1.97 -11.99
C HIS A 132 35.06 1.74 -11.43
N VAL A 133 35.17 1.46 -10.13
CA VAL A 133 36.43 1.19 -9.42
C VAL A 133 37.18 -0.01 -10.01
N SER A 134 36.45 -1.01 -10.51
CA SER A 134 37.05 -2.18 -11.18
C SER A 134 37.80 -1.82 -12.47
N THR A 135 37.42 -0.73 -13.14
CA THR A 135 37.99 -0.36 -14.45
C THR A 135 39.25 0.51 -14.36
N THR A 136 39.38 1.36 -13.33
CA THR A 136 40.44 2.39 -13.29
C THR A 136 41.51 2.18 -12.25
N ASP A 137 41.14 1.72 -11.05
CA ASP A 137 42.03 1.78 -9.88
C ASP A 137 42.37 0.41 -9.32
N GLN A 138 41.49 -0.58 -9.44
CA GLN A 138 41.81 -1.93 -8.99
C GLN A 138 42.82 -2.65 -9.89
N VAL A 139 42.81 -2.39 -11.20
CA VAL A 139 43.85 -2.92 -12.08
C VAL A 139 45.22 -2.38 -11.66
N LYS A 140 45.28 -1.09 -11.29
CA LYS A 140 46.52 -0.46 -10.83
C LYS A 140 46.94 -0.96 -9.46
N ALA A 141 46.01 -1.01 -8.50
CA ALA A 141 46.30 -1.53 -7.15
C ALA A 141 46.73 -3.00 -7.20
N CYS A 142 46.13 -3.82 -8.09
CA CYS A 142 46.53 -5.21 -8.24
C CYS A 142 47.86 -5.36 -8.99
N GLN A 143 48.15 -4.50 -9.98
CA GLN A 143 49.47 -4.42 -10.60
C GLN A 143 50.55 -3.98 -9.62
N ASP A 144 50.24 -3.07 -8.71
CA ASP A 144 51.18 -2.55 -7.72
C ASP A 144 51.44 -3.56 -6.59
N ALA A 145 50.41 -4.27 -6.15
CA ALA A 145 50.52 -5.29 -5.10
C ALA A 145 51.19 -6.60 -5.59
N ILE A 146 51.09 -6.93 -6.88
CA ILE A 146 51.57 -8.21 -7.42
C ILE A 146 52.43 -7.97 -8.67
N GLN A 147 53.76 -8.01 -8.50
CA GLN A 147 54.72 -7.90 -9.62
C GLN A 147 54.76 -9.15 -10.53
N ASN A 148 54.15 -10.26 -10.11
CA ASN A 148 54.22 -11.53 -10.83
C ASN A 148 53.09 -11.64 -11.85
N THR A 149 53.43 -11.64 -13.15
CA THR A 149 52.46 -11.59 -14.26
C THR A 149 51.46 -12.76 -14.25
N GLY A 150 51.86 -13.94 -13.77
CA GLY A 150 50.98 -15.11 -13.67
C GLY A 150 49.88 -15.01 -12.60
N ALA A 151 50.02 -14.12 -11.61
CA ALA A 151 49.03 -13.94 -10.54
C ALA A 151 48.04 -12.79 -10.83
N GLN A 152 48.28 -12.01 -11.88
CA GLN A 152 47.43 -10.89 -12.27
C GLN A 152 46.06 -11.37 -12.79
N ASP A 153 46.04 -12.50 -13.52
CA ASP A 153 44.80 -13.13 -14.02
C ASP A 153 43.91 -13.66 -12.88
N GLN A 154 44.53 -14.13 -11.78
CA GLN A 154 43.78 -14.63 -10.62
C GLN A 154 43.07 -13.49 -9.88
N CYS A 155 43.69 -12.33 -9.80
CA CYS A 155 43.15 -11.16 -9.13
C CYS A 155 41.87 -10.63 -9.79
N THR A 156 41.87 -10.50 -11.12
CA THR A 156 40.69 -10.05 -11.88
C THR A 156 39.57 -11.09 -11.83
N GLY A 157 39.92 -12.38 -11.81
CA GLY A 157 38.98 -13.48 -11.66
C GLY A 157 38.19 -13.42 -10.35
N ILE A 158 38.87 -13.22 -9.22
CA ILE A 158 38.22 -13.15 -7.89
C ILE A 158 37.26 -11.96 -7.83
N PHE A 159 37.66 -10.80 -8.34
CA PHE A 159 36.79 -9.62 -8.32
C PHE A 159 35.52 -9.84 -9.16
N LYS A 160 35.65 -10.43 -10.35
CA LYS A 160 34.50 -10.71 -11.22
C LYS A 160 33.52 -11.69 -10.56
N VAL A 161 34.04 -12.70 -9.87
CA VAL A 161 33.22 -13.64 -9.08
C VAL A 161 32.54 -12.92 -7.91
N GLY A 162 33.27 -12.05 -7.20
CA GLY A 162 32.75 -11.24 -6.10
C GLY A 162 31.60 -10.32 -6.53
N LEU A 163 31.76 -9.61 -7.65
CA LEU A 163 30.71 -8.79 -8.25
C LEU A 163 29.46 -9.62 -8.59
N GLY A 164 29.66 -10.82 -9.15
CA GLY A 164 28.58 -11.76 -9.45
C GLY A 164 27.82 -12.22 -8.20
N ILE A 165 28.54 -12.58 -7.14
CA ILE A 165 27.94 -13.00 -5.85
C ILE A 165 27.20 -11.83 -5.21
N TYR A 166 27.82 -10.65 -5.16
CA TYR A 166 27.19 -9.45 -4.61
C TYR A 166 25.90 -9.11 -5.35
N GLY A 167 25.94 -9.08 -6.69
CA GLY A 167 24.76 -8.83 -7.51
C GLY A 167 23.66 -9.88 -7.32
N ALA A 168 24.02 -11.15 -7.18
CA ALA A 168 23.06 -12.23 -6.90
C ALA A 168 22.38 -12.05 -5.53
N VAL A 169 23.16 -11.79 -4.46
CA VAL A 169 22.63 -11.59 -3.11
C VAL A 169 21.77 -10.33 -3.04
N ALA A 170 22.26 -9.19 -3.57
CA ALA A 170 21.51 -7.95 -3.62
C ALA A 170 20.21 -8.10 -4.42
N GLY A 171 20.26 -8.82 -5.56
CA GLY A 171 19.08 -9.12 -6.37
C GLY A 171 18.05 -9.95 -5.62
N VAL A 172 18.46 -11.00 -4.90
CA VAL A 172 17.54 -11.81 -4.07
C VAL A 172 16.89 -10.97 -2.97
N VAL A 173 17.66 -10.12 -2.28
CA VAL A 173 17.13 -9.23 -1.24
C VAL A 173 16.09 -8.26 -1.85
N LEU A 174 16.43 -7.60 -2.96
CA LEU A 174 15.50 -6.68 -3.64
C LEU A 174 14.24 -7.39 -4.14
N LEU A 175 14.34 -8.64 -4.62
CA LEU A 175 13.17 -9.43 -5.04
C LEU A 175 12.26 -9.77 -3.85
N VAL A 176 12.84 -10.13 -2.70
CA VAL A 176 12.07 -10.40 -1.47
C VAL A 176 11.37 -9.13 -0.98
N GLU A 177 12.06 -8.00 -0.97
CA GLU A 177 11.48 -6.71 -0.60
C GLU A 177 10.38 -6.25 -1.55
N LEU A 178 10.63 -6.36 -2.87
CA LEU A 178 9.63 -6.06 -3.90
C LEU A 178 8.39 -6.93 -3.75
N TYR A 179 8.58 -8.23 -3.49
CA TYR A 179 7.48 -9.15 -3.24
C TYR A 179 6.69 -8.75 -1.98
N GLY A 180 7.37 -8.35 -0.91
CA GLY A 180 6.75 -7.76 0.28
C GLY A 180 5.93 -6.50 -0.04
N ALA A 181 6.49 -5.56 -0.80
CA ALA A 181 5.81 -4.34 -1.23
C ALA A 181 4.55 -4.63 -2.05
N ILE A 182 4.61 -5.61 -2.96
CA ILE A 182 3.46 -6.04 -3.78
C ILE A 182 2.34 -6.62 -2.90
N ILE A 183 2.67 -7.51 -1.95
CA ILE A 183 1.68 -8.08 -1.01
C ILE A 183 0.96 -6.96 -0.26
N VAL A 184 1.74 -6.01 0.26
CA VAL A 184 1.19 -4.93 1.08
C VAL A 184 0.34 -3.97 0.24
N ALA A 185 0.77 -3.64 -0.98
CA ALA A 185 -0.02 -2.82 -1.91
C ALA A 185 -1.39 -3.47 -2.22
N ARG A 186 -1.41 -4.79 -2.46
CA ARG A 186 -2.66 -5.54 -2.65
C ARG A 186 -3.55 -5.50 -1.42
N TYR A 187 -2.96 -5.67 -0.23
CA TYR A 187 -3.69 -5.62 1.03
C TYR A 187 -4.34 -4.23 1.24
N LEU A 188 -3.60 -3.14 0.99
CA LEU A 188 -4.14 -1.79 1.08
C LEU A 188 -5.29 -1.56 0.11
N ASN A 189 -5.15 -2.02 -1.14
CA ASN A 189 -6.21 -1.90 -2.16
C ASN A 189 -7.47 -2.68 -1.76
N GLN A 190 -7.33 -3.87 -1.17
CA GLN A 190 -8.49 -4.62 -0.65
C GLN A 190 -9.22 -3.83 0.43
N ILE A 191 -8.49 -3.28 1.41
CA ILE A 191 -9.17 -2.57 2.50
C ILE A 191 -9.76 -1.25 2.02
N GLN A 192 -9.11 -0.55 1.09
CA GLN A 192 -9.70 0.64 0.49
C GLN A 192 -11.00 0.29 -0.25
N ARG A 193 -11.02 -0.83 -0.99
CA ARG A 193 -12.22 -1.32 -1.67
C ARG A 193 -13.33 -1.67 -0.67
N GLU A 194 -13.01 -2.35 0.42
CA GLU A 194 -13.98 -2.64 1.49
C GLU A 194 -14.54 -1.35 2.10
N LYS A 195 -13.70 -0.36 2.41
CA LYS A 195 -14.14 0.95 2.92
C LYS A 195 -15.03 1.69 1.93
N ARG A 196 -14.69 1.68 0.64
CA ARG A 196 -15.51 2.29 -0.42
C ARG A 196 -16.85 1.57 -0.54
N ASN A 197 -16.87 0.24 -0.51
CA ASN A 197 -18.09 -0.56 -0.57
C ASN A 197 -19.00 -0.33 0.65
N THR A 198 -18.46 -0.27 1.88
CA THR A 198 -19.26 0.04 3.08
C THR A 198 -19.81 1.45 3.06
N ARG A 199 -19.08 2.43 2.50
CA ARG A 199 -19.61 3.79 2.33
C ARG A 199 -20.70 3.85 1.26
N ALA A 200 -20.50 3.17 0.14
CA ALA A 200 -21.47 3.09 -0.94
C ALA A 200 -22.77 2.40 -0.48
N SER A 201 -22.68 1.32 0.30
CA SER A 201 -23.88 0.64 0.82
C SER A 201 -24.65 1.50 1.82
N ARG A 202 -23.97 2.30 2.65
CA ARG A 202 -24.62 3.27 3.55
C ARG A 202 -25.30 4.40 2.80
N MET A 203 -24.67 4.93 1.75
CA MET A 203 -25.29 5.96 0.89
C MET A 203 -26.51 5.41 0.16
N SER A 204 -26.43 4.18 -0.35
CA SER A 204 -27.55 3.49 -0.99
C SER A 204 -28.71 3.27 -0.01
N GLN A 205 -28.45 2.73 1.19
CA GLN A 205 -29.50 2.51 2.19
C GLN A 205 -30.14 3.81 2.71
N GLY A 206 -29.37 4.91 2.81
CA GLY A 206 -29.90 6.23 3.19
C GLY A 206 -30.78 6.84 2.10
N ALA A 207 -30.41 6.69 0.83
CA ALA A 207 -31.17 7.21 -0.30
C ALA A 207 -32.52 6.50 -0.48
N PHE A 208 -32.59 5.19 -0.25
CA PHE A 208 -33.84 4.42 -0.35
C PHE A 208 -34.77 4.56 0.87
N LYS A 209 -34.37 5.29 1.91
CA LYS A 209 -35.24 5.64 3.03
C LYS A 209 -36.05 6.93 2.83
N MET A 210 -35.91 7.61 1.69
CA MET A 210 -36.89 8.61 1.23
C MET A 210 -38.15 7.91 0.67
N GLY A 211 -38.72 6.98 1.43
CA GLY A 211 -40.12 6.66 1.24
C GLY A 211 -40.93 7.90 1.65
N PRO A 212 -41.93 8.34 0.86
CA PRO A 212 -42.78 9.44 1.29
C PRO A 212 -43.28 9.13 2.70
N PRO A 213 -43.21 10.08 3.66
CA PRO A 213 -43.70 9.83 5.01
C PRO A 213 -45.13 9.33 4.87
N ALA A 214 -45.37 8.08 5.26
CA ALA A 214 -46.69 7.46 5.26
C ALA A 214 -47.57 8.25 6.24
N GLY A 215 -48.23 9.29 5.75
CA GLY A 215 -49.01 10.21 6.58
C GLY A 215 -48.78 11.70 6.31
N GLY A 216 -47.82 12.07 5.45
CA GLY A 216 -47.73 13.43 4.93
C GLY A 216 -48.91 13.72 4.01
N ARG A 217 -50.06 14.12 4.58
CA ARG A 217 -51.15 14.75 3.84
C ARG A 217 -50.53 15.94 3.11
N TYR A 218 -50.31 15.80 1.81
CA TYR A 218 -50.06 16.95 0.96
C TYR A 218 -51.23 17.90 1.19
N SER A 219 -50.93 19.06 1.77
CA SER A 219 -51.86 20.16 1.81
C SER A 219 -52.20 20.47 0.36
N THR A 220 -53.33 19.95 -0.11
CA THR A 220 -53.96 20.46 -1.31
C THR A 220 -54.14 21.95 -1.06
N ILE A 221 -53.29 22.76 -1.69
CA ILE A 221 -53.55 24.18 -1.88
C ILE A 221 -54.87 24.19 -2.65
N LYS A 222 -55.97 24.39 -1.91
CA LYS A 222 -57.21 24.81 -2.49
C LYS A 222 -56.89 26.19 -3.07
N ASP A 223 -56.93 26.29 -4.39
CA ASP A 223 -57.25 27.56 -5.06
C ASP A 223 -58.56 28.04 -4.44
N GLN A 224 -58.43 28.94 -3.48
CA GLN A 224 -59.55 29.62 -2.87
C GLN A 224 -59.36 31.10 -3.22
N ASP A 225 -59.93 31.42 -4.37
CA ASP A 225 -60.38 32.75 -4.74
C ASP A 225 -61.23 33.33 -3.58
N HIS A 226 -61.16 34.65 -3.43
CA HIS A 226 -61.87 35.52 -2.49
C HIS A 226 -61.19 36.00 -1.18
N ASP A 227 -60.88 37.30 -1.24
CA ASP A 227 -61.23 38.40 -0.32
C ASP A 227 -60.46 38.60 1.00
N ASP A 228 -59.68 39.69 0.99
CA ASP A 228 -59.46 40.66 2.06
C ASP A 228 -59.38 40.13 3.49
N ILE A 229 -58.18 39.73 3.91
CA ILE A 229 -57.84 39.58 5.32
C ILE A 229 -56.84 40.68 5.72
N PRO A 230 -57.17 41.51 6.71
CA PRO A 230 -56.37 42.66 7.09
C PRO A 230 -55.06 42.23 7.75
N LEU A 231 -53.99 42.95 7.41
CA LEU A 231 -52.69 42.91 8.08
C LEU A 231 -52.86 42.97 9.61
N ARG A 232 -52.58 41.85 10.27
CA ARG A 232 -52.24 41.85 11.69
C ARG A 232 -50.83 41.33 11.85
N ALA A 233 -49.91 42.30 12.00
CA ALA A 233 -48.54 42.07 12.41
C ALA A 233 -48.53 41.43 13.80
N ASN A 234 -48.31 40.12 13.85
CA ASN A 234 -47.82 39.43 15.04
C ASN A 234 -46.48 38.79 14.66
N TYR A 235 -45.41 39.55 14.87
CA TYR A 235 -44.06 39.03 14.98
C TYR A 235 -44.03 38.11 16.20
N ALA A 236 -44.20 36.81 15.99
CA ALA A 236 -43.78 35.80 16.94
C ALA A 236 -42.24 35.67 16.82
N PRO A 237 -41.49 35.57 17.93
CA PRO A 237 -40.05 35.33 17.85
C PRO A 237 -39.83 33.95 17.24
N ALA A 238 -38.96 33.92 16.23
CA ALA A 238 -38.51 32.70 15.58
C ALA A 238 -38.01 31.72 16.64
N HIS A 239 -38.78 30.66 16.87
CA HIS A 239 -38.33 29.49 17.64
C HIS A 239 -37.19 28.87 16.84
N GLY A 240 -36.04 28.69 17.49
CA GLY A 240 -34.76 28.33 16.89
C GLY A 240 -34.89 27.30 15.78
N GLN A 241 -34.47 27.71 14.58
CA GLN A 241 -34.00 26.74 13.62
C GLN A 241 -32.78 26.10 14.25
N ASP A 242 -32.95 24.88 14.76
CA ASP A 242 -31.83 23.99 14.98
C ASP A 242 -31.14 23.86 13.63
N GLU A 243 -30.01 24.56 13.51
CA GLU A 243 -29.16 24.54 12.34
C GLU A 243 -28.85 23.08 12.04
N PHE A 244 -29.21 22.65 10.83
CA PHE A 244 -29.01 21.29 10.39
C PHE A 244 -27.50 21.00 10.44
N ASP A 245 -27.06 20.35 11.53
CA ASP A 245 -25.70 19.89 11.68
C ASP A 245 -25.57 18.51 11.03
N PRO A 246 -24.98 18.38 9.83
CA PRO A 246 -24.77 17.09 9.18
C PRO A 246 -23.75 16.20 9.91
N TYR A 247 -23.09 16.72 10.95
CA TYR A 247 -22.20 15.97 11.85
C TYR A 247 -22.76 15.81 13.26
N GLY A 248 -24.00 16.24 13.50
CA GLY A 248 -24.71 15.95 14.73
C GLY A 248 -24.75 14.44 14.91
N GLU A 249 -23.93 13.93 15.83
CA GLU A 249 -23.97 12.52 16.22
C GLU A 249 -25.40 12.25 16.66
N VAL A 250 -26.15 11.53 15.82
CA VAL A 250 -27.51 11.11 16.14
C VAL A 250 -27.38 10.29 17.41
N ALA A 251 -27.73 10.90 18.54
CA ALA A 251 -27.93 10.21 19.80
C ALA A 251 -28.94 9.12 19.49
N GLY A 252 -28.43 7.88 19.37
CA GLY A 252 -29.21 6.77 18.89
C GLY A 252 -30.45 6.64 19.77
N PRO A 253 -31.64 6.38 19.20
CA PRO A 253 -32.80 6.06 20.01
C PRO A 253 -32.42 4.89 20.91
N ASP A 254 -32.67 5.06 22.21
CA ASP A 254 -32.57 4.03 23.23
C ASP A 254 -33.30 2.78 22.70
N TYR A 255 -32.53 1.79 22.23
CA TYR A 255 -33.06 0.51 21.77
C TYR A 255 -33.44 -0.31 23.00
N ARG A 256 -34.53 0.10 23.65
CA ARG A 256 -35.21 -0.72 24.65
C ARG A 256 -35.96 -1.82 23.90
N GLY A 257 -35.32 -2.98 23.83
CA GLY A 257 -35.95 -4.29 23.67
C GLY A 257 -36.91 -4.44 22.47
N SER A 258 -36.37 -4.84 21.32
CA SER A 258 -37.16 -5.57 20.33
C SER A 258 -36.59 -6.97 20.22
N SER A 259 -37.43 -7.94 20.55
CA SER A 259 -37.17 -9.38 20.57
C SER A 259 -36.45 -9.85 19.32
N TYR A 260 -35.43 -10.68 19.54
CA TYR A 260 -34.87 -11.58 18.55
C TYR A 260 -35.98 -12.49 18.00
N SER A 261 -36.59 -12.09 16.88
CA SER A 261 -37.27 -13.04 16.01
C SER A 261 -36.20 -13.77 15.20
N ALA A 262 -36.20 -15.08 15.34
CA ALA A 262 -35.41 -16.04 14.60
C ALA A 262 -35.42 -15.73 13.10
N TYR A 263 -34.24 -15.53 12.51
CA TYR A 263 -34.04 -15.77 11.09
C TYR A 263 -33.93 -17.28 10.91
N ASP A 264 -35.10 -17.88 10.70
CA ASP A 264 -35.24 -19.20 10.11
C ASP A 264 -34.72 -19.16 8.66
N GLY A 265 -34.18 -20.28 8.21
CA GLY A 265 -33.29 -20.37 7.05
C GLY A 265 -33.91 -19.87 5.74
N MET A 266 -33.20 -18.98 5.06
CA MET A 266 -33.37 -18.83 3.61
C MET A 266 -32.47 -19.86 2.90
N PRO A 267 -33.04 -20.75 2.06
CA PRO A 267 -32.26 -21.63 1.22
C PRO A 267 -31.48 -20.80 0.20
N MET A 268 -30.18 -21.09 0.07
CA MET A 268 -29.38 -20.67 -1.09
C MET A 268 -30.05 -21.24 -2.35
N SER A 269 -30.74 -20.38 -3.10
CA SER A 269 -31.08 -20.65 -4.49
C SER A 269 -29.80 -20.70 -5.30
N ALA A 270 -29.47 -21.90 -5.76
CA ALA A 270 -28.50 -22.13 -6.81
C ALA A 270 -29.07 -21.57 -8.13
N ASP A 271 -28.84 -20.29 -8.39
CA ASP A 271 -29.18 -19.69 -9.68
C ASP A 271 -28.09 -20.03 -10.70
N LEU A 272 -28.45 -21.03 -11.51
CA LEU A 272 -28.23 -21.16 -12.94
C LEU A 272 -27.13 -20.29 -13.57
N GLU A 273 -26.03 -20.98 -13.81
CA GLU A 273 -25.12 -20.72 -14.91
C GLU A 273 -25.86 -20.94 -16.24
N HIS A 274 -26.26 -19.86 -16.91
CA HIS A 274 -26.71 -19.91 -18.31
C HIS A 274 -26.25 -18.66 -19.09
N GLY A 275 -25.21 -18.88 -19.91
CA GLY A 275 -25.05 -18.30 -21.24
C GLY A 275 -24.89 -16.79 -21.37
N HIS A 276 -23.68 -16.35 -21.72
CA HIS A 276 -23.51 -15.54 -22.94
C HIS A 276 -22.03 -15.50 -23.36
N ALA A 277 -21.67 -16.45 -24.24
CA ALA A 277 -20.55 -16.24 -25.16
C ALA A 277 -21.05 -15.32 -26.28
N LYS A 278 -20.48 -14.13 -26.37
CA LYS A 278 -20.60 -13.22 -27.53
C LYS A 278 -19.19 -12.67 -27.74
N LEU A 279 -18.41 -13.30 -28.63
CA LEU A 279 -18.15 -12.80 -29.99
C LEU A 279 -17.68 -11.35 -29.96
N ASP A 280 -16.37 -11.17 -29.85
CA ASP A 280 -15.64 -10.08 -30.50
C ASP A 280 -14.37 -10.68 -31.13
N SER A 281 -14.56 -11.18 -32.34
CA SER A 281 -13.53 -11.56 -33.30
C SER A 281 -13.61 -10.53 -34.43
N VAL A 282 -13.05 -9.33 -34.26
CA VAL A 282 -12.86 -8.36 -35.35
C VAL A 282 -11.62 -7.49 -35.03
N ASP A 283 -10.69 -7.48 -36.00
CA ASP A 283 -9.65 -6.49 -36.27
C ASP A 283 -8.46 -6.31 -35.32
N SER A 284 -7.37 -7.00 -35.64
CA SER A 284 -6.03 -6.37 -35.71
C SER A 284 -5.06 -7.21 -36.53
N ALA A 285 -5.32 -7.25 -37.84
CA ALA A 285 -4.34 -7.57 -38.86
C ALA A 285 -4.12 -6.33 -39.72
N HIS A 286 -3.30 -5.39 -39.26
CA HIS A 286 -2.62 -4.38 -40.09
C HIS A 286 -1.68 -3.55 -39.21
N HIS A 287 -0.39 -3.90 -39.20
CA HIS A 287 0.73 -2.95 -39.34
C HIS A 287 2.05 -3.75 -39.29
N GLU A 288 2.30 -4.47 -40.37
CA GLU A 288 3.65 -4.81 -40.82
C GLU A 288 4.14 -3.67 -41.72
N ASN A 289 5.46 -3.45 -41.75
CA ASN A 289 6.20 -2.43 -42.49
C ASN A 289 6.15 -1.01 -41.93
N ILE A 290 7.28 -0.59 -41.33
CA ILE A 290 8.22 0.39 -41.90
C ILE A 290 9.40 0.44 -40.91
N ASN A 291 10.59 -0.01 -41.34
CA ASN A 291 11.89 0.60 -41.04
C ASN A 291 13.03 -0.33 -41.50
N ASN A 292 13.37 -0.19 -42.78
CA ASN A 292 14.73 -0.37 -43.27
C ASN A 292 15.20 1.00 -43.76
N ALA A 293 16.13 1.62 -43.03
CA ALA A 293 17.07 2.65 -43.48
C ALA A 293 18.20 2.74 -42.46
#